data_AF-A0A2S7WT37-F1
#
_entry.id   AF-A0A2S7WT37-F1
#
_cell.length_a   1.000
_cell.length_b   1.000
_cell.length_c   1.000
_cell.angle_alpha   90.00
_cell.angle_beta   90.00
_cell.angle_gamma   90.00
#
_symmetry.space_group_name_H-M   'P 1'
#
loop_
_entity.id
_entity.type
_entity.pdbx_description
1 polymer ?
#
loop_
_entity_poly.entity_id
_entity_poly.type
_entity_poly.pdbx_seq_one_letter_code
_entity_poly.pdbx_strand_id
1 'polypeptide(L)'
;MEVTIGFISIFISIIIPGLLFRRFFYFGEFSKQFSTKETVYQSIFYSIIPGIVIQITGGVLYFILRNTNLQVSSIYIIYTDILNGNIILNANTTKFMNSNFVYFLIHIFNTYVLSILLGVITSKLIRYFKLDIKNKIFRFKNQWYYIFSGEILQMKKFKSTINFTGNLYGEKNSITSTTYADILIETSSGIRELYTGFVIDYDLNNQDISILERIYLKNTIRYKKTINNKKGKNKTKTKKVEIPGEIFILSGKDIININLTYLPKTKDLVPSWYDKKQKIYKKVLNIFSISIFLILPLVFIIKKDYIINFSDLLFSSNLKPENFNFLTRLLTYIIFTQFLSLFLPNKTETKLTYKLRFFLFKLLIFIILILIYYFIFYF
;
A
#
# COMPACT_ATOMS: atom_id res chain seq x y z
N MET A 1 21.31 29.48 16.21
CA MET A 1 19.88 29.11 16.11
C MET A 1 19.66 27.96 17.09
N GLU A 2 19.30 28.29 18.32
CA GLU A 2 19.07 27.27 19.35
C GLU A 2 17.78 26.53 19.00
N VAL A 3 17.91 25.29 18.52
CA VAL A 3 16.76 24.42 18.35
C VAL A 3 16.28 24.08 19.75
N THR A 4 15.20 24.71 20.18
CA THR A 4 14.61 24.47 21.50
C THR A 4 14.15 23.02 21.60
N ILE A 5 14.30 22.41 22.77
CA ILE A 5 13.90 21.02 23.01
C ILE A 5 12.41 20.82 22.70
N GLY A 6 11.58 21.85 22.87
CA GLY A 6 10.19 21.83 22.45
C GLY A 6 9.98 21.67 20.95
N PHE A 7 10.81 22.31 20.10
CA PHE A 7 10.76 22.08 18.66
C PHE A 7 11.11 20.62 18.33
N ILE A 8 12.15 20.06 18.97
CA ILE A 8 12.54 18.65 18.79
C ILE A 8 11.38 17.73 19.16
N SER A 9 10.70 18.02 20.26
CA SER A 9 9.62 17.18 20.75
C SER A 9 8.36 17.26 19.88
N ILE A 10 8.01 18.45 19.36
CA ILE A 10 6.96 18.60 18.33
C ILE A 10 7.35 17.86 17.05
N PHE A 11 8.61 17.98 16.65
CA PHE A 11 9.12 17.34 15.44
C PHE A 11 9.00 15.82 15.52
N ILE A 12 9.46 15.23 16.62
CA ILE A 12 9.41 13.79 16.87
C ILE A 12 7.96 13.29 17.03
N SER A 13 7.11 14.04 17.74
CA SER A 13 5.76 13.57 18.11
C SER A 13 4.70 13.83 17.04
N ILE A 14 4.89 14.82 16.16
CA ILE A 14 3.87 15.24 15.19
C ILE A 14 4.40 15.18 13.76
N ILE A 15 5.54 15.81 13.49
CA ILE A 15 6.04 15.97 12.11
C ILE A 15 6.50 14.62 11.54
N ILE A 16 7.29 13.84 12.29
CA ILE A 16 7.79 12.54 11.82
C ILE A 16 6.64 11.55 11.53
N PRO A 17 5.64 11.34 12.42
CA PRO A 17 4.48 10.52 12.10
C PRO A 17 3.76 11.00 10.84
N GLY A 18 3.55 12.30 10.68
CA GLY A 18 2.93 12.85 9.48
C GLY A 18 3.72 12.56 8.20
N LEU A 19 5.04 12.73 8.25
CA LEU A 19 5.94 12.45 7.11
C LEU A 19 5.92 10.96 6.73
N LEU A 20 5.98 10.07 7.72
CA LEU A 20 5.89 8.63 7.51
C LEU A 20 4.56 8.26 6.85
N PHE A 21 3.45 8.80 7.34
CA PHE A 21 2.13 8.53 6.76
C PHE A 21 2.09 8.94 5.30
N ARG A 22 2.56 10.15 4.97
CA ARG A 22 2.58 10.67 3.60
C ARG A 22 3.50 9.86 2.69
N ARG A 23 4.68 9.46 3.17
CA ARG A 23 5.63 8.62 2.42
C ARG A 23 5.00 7.27 2.05
N PHE A 24 4.32 6.63 2.99
CA PHE A 24 3.68 5.34 2.77
C PHE A 24 2.30 5.43 2.11
N PHE A 25 1.67 6.60 2.14
CA PHE A 25 0.46 6.89 1.36
C PHE A 25 0.76 6.93 -0.14
N TYR A 26 1.84 7.60 -0.53
CA TYR A 26 2.33 7.64 -1.90
C TYR A 26 3.34 6.51 -2.15
N PHE A 27 2.88 5.25 -2.22
CA PHE A 27 3.75 4.10 -2.48
C PHE A 27 3.62 3.59 -3.93
N GLY A 28 4.60 2.82 -4.40
CA GLY A 28 4.62 2.22 -5.75
C GLY A 28 4.70 3.27 -6.86
N GLU A 29 3.78 3.19 -7.82
CA GLU A 29 3.65 4.07 -9.00
C GLU A 29 3.46 5.56 -8.64
N PHE A 30 3.04 5.85 -7.40
CA PHE A 30 2.84 7.22 -6.93
C PHE A 30 3.99 7.72 -6.05
N SER A 31 5.04 6.92 -5.83
CA SER A 31 6.17 7.26 -4.95
C SER A 31 6.88 8.56 -5.30
N LYS A 32 7.00 8.86 -6.59
CA LYS A 32 7.58 10.12 -7.09
C LYS A 32 6.79 11.34 -6.59
N GLN A 33 5.50 11.22 -6.26
CA GLN A 33 4.70 12.34 -5.74
C GLN A 33 5.20 12.91 -4.42
N PHE A 34 5.82 12.08 -3.58
CA PHE A 34 6.41 12.53 -2.33
C PHE A 34 7.77 13.22 -2.54
N SER A 35 8.55 12.82 -3.54
CA SER A 35 9.96 13.24 -3.68
C SER A 35 10.20 14.44 -4.59
N THR A 36 9.34 14.66 -5.59
CA THR A 36 9.74 15.49 -6.75
C THR A 36 9.23 16.92 -6.76
N LYS A 37 8.22 17.27 -5.94
CA LYS A 37 7.54 18.58 -6.06
C LYS A 37 7.49 19.42 -4.78
N GLU A 38 7.68 18.82 -3.61
CA GLU A 38 7.50 19.54 -2.35
C GLU A 38 8.84 20.03 -1.83
N THR A 39 8.96 21.34 -1.61
CA THR A 39 10.08 21.87 -0.85
C THR A 39 10.06 21.25 0.55
N VAL A 40 11.23 21.09 1.17
CA VAL A 40 11.35 20.49 2.52
C VAL A 40 10.36 21.14 3.49
N TYR A 41 10.23 22.47 3.45
CA TYR A 41 9.27 23.23 4.25
C TYR A 41 7.82 22.83 3.99
N GLN A 42 7.39 22.77 2.72
CA GLN A 42 6.03 22.32 2.38
C GLN A 42 5.75 20.90 2.85
N SER A 43 6.75 20.02 2.74
CA SER A 43 6.61 18.63 3.18
C SER A 43 6.38 18.54 4.70
N ILE A 44 7.06 19.39 5.49
CA ILE A 44 6.87 19.51 6.93
C ILE A 44 5.48 20.06 7.24
N PHE A 45 5.09 21.17 6.61
CA PHE A 45 3.78 21.81 6.84
C PHE A 45 2.61 20.86 6.54
N TYR A 46 2.64 20.17 5.40
CA TYR A 46 1.60 19.20 5.04
C TYR A 46 1.60 17.93 5.90
N SER A 47 2.67 17.69 6.66
CA SER A 47 2.76 16.57 7.60
C SER A 47 2.16 16.89 8.96
N ILE A 48 1.99 18.16 9.32
CA ILE A 48 1.43 18.55 10.62
C ILE A 48 0.01 18.01 10.80
N ILE A 49 -0.87 18.21 9.81
CA ILE A 49 -2.27 17.76 9.88
C ILE A 49 -2.37 16.23 10.07
N PRO A 50 -1.82 15.37 9.20
CA PRO A 50 -1.87 13.93 9.41
C PRO A 50 -1.14 13.52 10.69
N GLY A 51 -0.04 14.20 11.05
CA GLY A 51 0.67 14.00 12.30
C GLY A 51 -0.21 14.17 13.54
N ILE A 52 -0.99 15.27 13.61
CA ILE A 52 -1.92 15.53 14.70
C ILE A 52 -2.99 14.44 14.77
N VAL A 53 -3.59 14.07 13.63
CA VAL A 53 -4.61 13.01 13.59
C VAL A 53 -4.05 11.67 14.06
N ILE A 54 -2.84 11.32 13.63
CA ILE A 54 -2.16 10.08 14.02
C ILE A 54 -1.79 10.10 15.50
N GLN A 55 -1.37 11.25 16.02
CA GLN A 55 -1.01 11.38 17.43
C GLN A 55 -2.25 11.29 18.34
N ILE A 56 -3.38 11.89 17.94
CA ILE A 56 -4.65 11.76 18.67
C ILE A 56 -5.13 10.32 18.64
N THR A 57 -5.18 9.69 17.45
CA THR A 57 -5.63 8.31 17.31
C THR A 57 -4.71 7.33 18.04
N GLY A 58 -3.40 7.53 17.94
CA GLY A 58 -2.39 6.76 18.69
C GLY A 58 -2.53 6.96 20.20
N GLY A 59 -2.78 8.18 20.67
CA GLY A 59 -3.04 8.48 22.08
C GLY A 59 -4.31 7.82 22.62
N VAL A 60 -5.40 7.87 21.85
CA VAL A 60 -6.67 7.19 22.19
C VAL A 60 -6.48 5.68 22.24
N LEU A 61 -5.81 5.09 21.23
CA LEU A 61 -5.48 3.66 21.21
C LEU A 61 -4.62 3.29 22.41
N TYR A 62 -3.60 4.09 22.72
CA TYR A 62 -2.73 3.87 23.87
C TYR A 62 -3.51 3.91 25.19
N PHE A 63 -4.42 4.87 25.37
CA PHE A 63 -5.26 4.99 26.56
C PHE A 63 -6.20 3.78 26.71
N ILE A 64 -6.91 3.39 25.63
CA ILE A 64 -7.81 2.23 25.62
C ILE A 64 -7.05 0.94 25.92
N LEU A 65 -5.89 0.74 25.28
CA LEU A 65 -5.15 -0.53 25.36
C LEU A 65 -4.42 -0.70 26.69
N ARG A 66 -3.92 0.40 27.26
CA ARG A 66 -2.99 0.33 28.41
C ARG A 66 -3.63 0.74 29.73
N ASN A 67 -4.83 1.34 29.69
CA ASN A 67 -5.57 1.83 30.86
C ASN A 67 -4.66 2.49 31.90
N THR A 68 -3.74 3.32 31.42
CA THR A 68 -2.78 4.01 32.28
C THR A 68 -3.44 5.24 32.88
N ASN A 69 -3.27 5.44 34.18
CA ASN A 69 -3.51 6.73 34.86
C ASN A 69 -2.49 7.81 34.45
N LEU A 70 -1.98 7.76 33.21
CA LEU A 70 -1.15 8.81 32.64
C LEU A 70 -2.07 9.99 32.40
N GLN A 71 -2.05 10.94 33.33
CA GLN A 71 -2.75 12.19 33.14
C GLN A 71 -2.05 12.94 32.01
N VAL A 72 -2.81 13.31 30.97
CA VAL A 72 -2.28 14.10 29.84
C VAL A 72 -1.63 15.41 30.33
N SER A 73 -2.08 15.92 31.49
CA SER A 73 -1.47 17.04 32.21
C SER A 73 0.00 16.82 32.56
N SER A 74 0.43 15.60 32.87
CA SER A 74 1.84 15.29 33.18
C SER A 74 2.73 15.55 31.98
N ILE A 75 2.26 15.18 30.79
CA ILE A 75 2.99 15.41 29.53
C ILE A 75 3.08 16.91 29.26
N TYR A 76 1.97 17.66 29.43
CA TYR A 76 1.97 19.11 29.26
C TYR A 76 2.95 19.83 30.22
N ILE A 77 2.99 19.44 31.50
CA ILE A 77 3.90 20.00 32.50
C ILE A 77 5.38 19.77 32.11
N ILE A 78 5.69 18.61 31.52
CA ILE A 78 7.03 18.30 31.02
C ILE A 78 7.39 19.20 29.83
N TYR A 79 6.46 19.39 28.89
CA TYR A 79 6.69 20.31 27.76
C TYR A 79 6.92 21.74 28.23
N THR A 80 6.18 22.22 29.24
CA THR A 80 6.36 23.58 29.79
C THR A 80 7.67 23.72 30.55
N ASP A 81 8.05 22.73 31.37
CA ASP A 81 9.32 22.76 32.11
C ASP A 81 10.53 22.75 31.16
N ILE A 82 10.47 21.93 30.11
CA ILE A 82 11.50 21.82 29.09
C ILE A 82 11.59 23.08 28.23
N LEU A 83 10.46 23.70 27.88
CA LEU A 83 10.41 24.92 27.07
C LEU A 83 10.90 26.16 27.83
N ASN A 84 10.63 26.21 29.13
CA ASN A 84 11.01 27.35 29.97
C ASN A 84 12.48 27.33 30.42
N GLY A 85 13.21 26.23 30.16
CA GLY A 85 14.63 26.13 30.50
C GLY A 85 14.92 26.21 32.01
N ASN A 86 13.93 25.87 32.84
CA ASN A 86 14.07 25.96 34.29
C ASN A 86 15.14 24.97 34.78
N ILE A 87 16.14 25.48 35.49
CA ILE A 87 17.27 24.71 36.05
C ILE A 87 16.77 23.66 37.08
N ILE A 88 15.62 23.92 37.70
CA ILE A 88 14.96 23.04 38.66
C ILE A 88 13.73 22.43 37.97
N LEU A 89 13.82 21.16 37.60
CA LEU A 89 12.71 20.40 37.04
C LEU A 89 11.66 20.09 38.11
N ASN A 90 10.37 20.20 37.78
CA ASN A 90 9.33 19.81 38.74
C ASN A 90 9.46 18.34 39.14
N ALA A 91 9.01 18.01 40.36
CA ALA A 91 8.96 16.62 40.86
C ALA A 91 8.18 15.67 39.95
N ASN A 92 7.20 16.19 39.19
CA ASN A 92 6.45 15.43 38.19
C ASN A 92 7.31 15.08 36.97
N THR A 93 8.18 16.00 36.56
CA THR A 93 9.10 15.84 35.44
C THR A 93 10.20 14.84 35.77
N THR A 94 10.78 14.91 36.97
CA THR A 94 11.78 13.92 37.43
C THR A 94 11.18 12.52 37.61
N LYS A 95 9.97 12.43 38.19
CA LYS A 95 9.22 11.16 38.31
C LYS A 95 8.92 10.55 36.95
N PHE A 96 8.54 11.36 35.96
CA PHE A 96 8.31 10.90 34.60
C PHE A 96 9.59 10.40 33.93
N MET A 97 10.69 11.14 34.03
CA MET A 97 11.98 10.73 33.43
C MET A 97 12.46 9.39 33.99
N ASN A 98 12.29 9.16 35.30
CA ASN A 98 12.74 7.93 35.94
C ASN A 98 11.83 6.71 35.67
N SER A 99 10.51 6.89 35.58
CA SER A 99 9.55 5.77 35.56
C SER A 99 8.74 5.62 34.28
N ASN A 100 8.57 6.70 33.50
CA ASN A 100 7.65 6.75 32.36
C ASN A 100 8.34 7.04 31.01
N PHE A 101 9.62 7.37 31.00
CA PHE A 101 10.36 7.69 29.77
C PHE A 101 10.37 6.52 28.77
N VAL A 102 10.63 5.29 29.24
CA VAL A 102 10.59 4.09 28.39
C VAL A 102 9.19 3.88 27.79
N TYR A 103 8.14 4.13 28.57
CA TYR A 103 6.76 4.02 28.09
C TYR A 103 6.41 5.09 27.06
N PHE A 104 6.97 6.28 27.18
CA PHE A 104 6.86 7.33 26.17
C PHE A 104 7.58 6.96 24.87
N LEU A 105 8.79 6.38 24.94
CA LEU A 105 9.49 5.90 23.75
C LEU A 105 8.71 4.78 23.04
N ILE A 106 8.15 3.83 23.80
CA ILE A 106 7.27 2.78 23.26
C ILE A 106 6.03 3.40 22.59
N HIS A 107 5.44 4.43 23.19
CA HIS A 107 4.33 5.17 22.61
C HIS A 107 4.71 5.81 21.27
N ILE A 108 5.82 6.55 21.21
CA ILE A 108 6.31 7.15 19.95
C ILE A 108 6.53 6.09 18.88
N PHE A 109 7.18 4.98 19.23
CA PHE A 109 7.42 3.89 18.31
C PHE A 109 6.11 3.29 17.78
N ASN A 110 5.13 3.07 18.65
CA ASN A 110 3.80 2.60 18.24
C ASN A 110 3.09 3.60 17.33
N THR A 111 3.20 4.91 17.60
CA THR A 111 2.67 5.96 16.71
C THR A 111 3.32 5.91 15.33
N TYR A 112 4.62 5.63 15.23
CA TYR A 112 5.31 5.52 13.94
C TYR A 112 4.85 4.29 13.16
N VAL A 113 4.70 3.14 13.82
CA VAL A 113 4.15 1.94 13.21
C VAL A 113 2.71 2.18 12.74
N LEU A 114 1.88 2.80 13.59
CA LEU A 114 0.51 3.17 13.27
C LEU A 114 0.45 4.08 12.03
N SER A 115 1.32 5.09 11.97
CA SER A 115 1.46 6.01 10.85
C SER A 115 1.70 5.28 9.52
N ILE A 116 2.67 4.37 9.49
CA ILE A 116 3.03 3.58 8.31
C ILE A 116 1.85 2.72 7.87
N LEU A 117 1.21 2.02 8.82
CA LEU A 117 0.05 1.16 8.54
C LEU A 117 -1.12 1.97 7.98
N LEU A 118 -1.45 3.10 8.62
CA LEU A 118 -2.52 3.98 8.16
C LEU A 118 -2.23 4.54 6.76
N GLY A 119 -0.98 4.92 6.46
CA GLY A 119 -0.59 5.40 5.13
C GLY A 119 -0.84 4.35 4.04
N VAL A 120 -0.36 3.12 4.24
CA VAL A 120 -0.56 2.03 3.29
C VAL A 120 -2.03 1.64 3.16
N ILE A 121 -2.75 1.52 4.28
CA ILE A 121 -4.16 1.11 4.30
C ILE A 121 -5.03 2.15 3.60
N THR A 122 -4.87 3.44 3.93
CA THR A 122 -5.67 4.51 3.31
C THR A 122 -5.45 4.59 1.80
N SER A 123 -4.20 4.51 1.34
CA SER A 123 -3.88 4.49 -0.09
C SER A 123 -4.46 3.26 -0.80
N LYS A 124 -4.36 2.07 -0.20
CA LYS A 124 -5.00 0.86 -0.72
C LYS A 124 -6.53 0.97 -0.74
N LEU A 125 -7.16 1.55 0.29
CA LEU A 125 -8.61 1.73 0.34
C LEU A 125 -9.09 2.66 -0.78
N ILE A 126 -8.41 3.79 -0.99
CA ILE A 126 -8.73 4.73 -2.08
C ILE A 126 -8.69 4.02 -3.42
N ARG A 127 -7.62 3.25 -3.70
CA ARG A 127 -7.46 2.50 -4.95
C ARG A 127 -8.45 1.35 -5.06
N TYR A 128 -8.70 0.61 -3.99
CA TYR A 128 -9.64 -0.52 -3.98
C TYR A 128 -11.07 -0.09 -4.27
N PHE A 129 -11.52 1.02 -3.69
CA PHE A 129 -12.84 1.60 -3.95
C PHE A 129 -12.89 2.47 -5.22
N LYS A 130 -11.74 2.65 -5.89
CA LYS A 130 -11.54 3.51 -7.07
C LYS A 130 -12.00 4.96 -6.82
N LEU A 131 -11.78 5.46 -5.61
CA LEU A 131 -12.21 6.81 -5.20
C LEU A 131 -11.45 7.89 -5.98
N ASP A 132 -10.19 7.64 -6.31
CA ASP A 132 -9.31 8.47 -7.15
C ASP A 132 -9.81 8.66 -8.60
N ILE A 133 -10.42 7.61 -9.16
CA ILE A 133 -11.03 7.65 -10.50
C ILE A 133 -12.39 8.38 -10.46
N LYS A 134 -13.20 8.09 -9.43
CA LYS A 134 -14.57 8.62 -9.29
C LYS A 134 -14.59 10.10 -8.89
N ASN A 135 -13.72 10.49 -7.98
CA ASN A 135 -13.69 11.81 -7.35
C ASN A 135 -12.33 12.48 -7.57
N LYS A 136 -12.34 13.73 -8.05
CA LYS A 136 -11.11 14.48 -8.35
C LYS A 136 -10.24 14.75 -7.11
N ILE A 137 -10.84 14.84 -5.93
CA ILE A 137 -10.14 15.17 -4.67
C ILE A 137 -9.13 14.07 -4.28
N PHE A 138 -9.47 12.80 -4.47
CA PHE A 138 -8.61 11.67 -4.11
C PHE A 138 -7.64 11.27 -5.22
N ARG A 139 -7.55 12.05 -6.30
CA ARG A 139 -6.78 11.68 -7.47
C ARG A 139 -5.28 11.93 -7.24
N PHE A 140 -4.48 10.89 -7.46
CA PHE A 140 -3.02 11.01 -7.48
C PHE A 140 -2.54 11.86 -8.67
N LYS A 141 -1.40 12.54 -8.51
CA LYS A 141 -0.87 13.49 -9.51
C LYS A 141 -0.22 12.81 -10.72
N ASN A 142 0.19 11.54 -10.62
CA ASN A 142 0.77 10.79 -11.74
C ASN A 142 -0.31 10.50 -12.81
N GLN A 143 -0.42 11.38 -13.81
CA GLN A 143 -1.42 11.27 -14.87
C GLN A 143 -1.10 10.12 -15.83
N TRP A 144 0.18 9.92 -16.14
CA TRP A 144 0.67 8.88 -17.03
C TRP A 144 0.31 7.48 -16.56
N TYR A 145 0.23 7.27 -15.23
CA TYR A 145 -0.24 6.01 -14.68
C TYR A 145 -1.66 5.67 -15.16
N TYR A 146 -2.60 6.62 -15.05
CA TYR A 146 -3.99 6.40 -15.47
C TYR A 146 -4.13 6.26 -16.99
N ILE A 147 -3.25 6.92 -17.73
CA ILE A 147 -3.19 6.86 -19.20
C ILE A 147 -2.69 5.47 -19.60
N PHE A 148 -1.48 5.07 -19.22
CA PHE A 148 -0.91 3.79 -19.65
C PHE A 148 -1.61 2.57 -19.06
N SER A 149 -2.22 2.68 -17.87
CA SER A 149 -3.08 1.60 -17.34
C SER A 149 -4.45 1.53 -18.02
N GLY A 150 -4.88 2.56 -18.76
CA GLY A 150 -6.23 2.64 -19.33
C GLY A 150 -7.34 2.95 -18.33
N GLU A 151 -7.00 3.19 -17.05
CA GLU A 151 -7.97 3.60 -16.02
C GLU A 151 -8.64 4.95 -16.34
N ILE A 152 -8.00 5.79 -17.17
CA ILE A 152 -8.55 7.05 -17.65
C ILE A 152 -9.92 6.90 -18.32
N LEU A 153 -10.18 5.78 -19.00
CA LEU A 153 -11.45 5.50 -19.66
C LEU A 153 -12.62 5.36 -18.67
N GLN A 154 -12.35 5.00 -17.41
CA GLN A 154 -13.36 4.85 -16.37
C GLN A 154 -13.75 6.19 -15.72
N MET A 155 -13.00 7.26 -15.96
CA MET A 155 -13.30 8.58 -15.41
C MET A 155 -14.58 9.15 -16.04
N LYS A 156 -15.37 9.90 -15.26
CA LYS A 156 -16.69 10.44 -15.66
C LYS A 156 -16.68 11.14 -17.03
N LYS A 157 -15.66 11.97 -17.30
CA LYS A 157 -15.52 12.76 -18.54
C LYS A 157 -15.35 11.88 -19.79
N PHE A 158 -14.62 10.76 -19.67
CA PHE A 158 -14.40 9.85 -20.80
C PHE A 158 -15.56 8.87 -20.94
N LYS A 159 -16.13 8.42 -19.81
CA LYS A 159 -17.30 7.55 -19.80
C LYS A 159 -18.53 8.17 -20.49
N SER A 160 -18.74 9.48 -20.32
CA SER A 160 -19.84 10.19 -21.00
C SER A 160 -19.65 10.21 -22.51
N THR A 161 -18.43 10.43 -23.00
CA THR A 161 -18.14 10.44 -24.44
C THR A 161 -18.35 9.07 -25.07
N ILE A 162 -17.93 8.00 -24.39
CA ILE A 162 -18.12 6.61 -24.85
C ILE A 162 -19.61 6.26 -25.01
N ASN A 163 -20.46 6.71 -24.09
CA ASN A 163 -21.89 6.49 -24.19
C ASN A 163 -22.52 7.20 -25.39
N PHE A 164 -21.92 8.31 -25.85
CA PHE A 164 -22.40 9.09 -26.99
C PHE A 164 -21.87 8.55 -28.33
N THR A 165 -20.61 8.12 -28.39
CA THR A 165 -19.96 7.71 -29.65
C THR A 165 -20.18 6.24 -30.03
N GLY A 166 -20.87 5.45 -29.20
CA GLY A 166 -21.35 4.09 -29.50
C GLY A 166 -20.26 3.01 -29.63
N ASN A 167 -19.04 3.37 -30.02
CA ASN A 167 -17.96 2.46 -30.36
C ASN A 167 -16.65 2.92 -29.71
N LEU A 168 -16.17 2.15 -28.75
CA LEU A 168 -14.73 1.97 -28.56
C LEU A 168 -14.48 0.47 -28.46
N TYR A 169 -13.50 0.00 -29.23
CA TYR A 169 -12.93 -1.33 -29.11
C TYR A 169 -12.45 -1.54 -27.67
N GLY A 170 -13.23 -2.28 -26.89
CA GLY A 170 -12.99 -2.51 -25.47
C GLY A 170 -14.30 -2.56 -24.70
N GLU A 171 -14.77 -3.77 -24.39
CA GLU A 171 -15.95 -3.97 -23.55
C GLU A 171 -15.87 -3.11 -22.28
N LYS A 172 -16.98 -2.42 -21.96
CA LYS A 172 -17.24 -1.49 -20.84
C LYS A 172 -16.70 -1.92 -19.45
N ASN A 173 -16.27 -3.17 -19.29
CA ASN A 173 -15.86 -3.77 -18.02
C ASN A 173 -14.59 -4.64 -18.11
N SER A 174 -13.86 -4.61 -19.23
CA SER A 174 -12.63 -5.39 -19.36
C SER A 174 -11.45 -4.66 -18.70
N ILE A 175 -10.77 -5.36 -17.82
CA ILE A 175 -9.48 -4.91 -17.27
C ILE A 175 -8.53 -4.90 -18.46
N THR A 176 -7.93 -3.76 -18.75
CA THR A 176 -6.86 -3.61 -19.74
C THR A 176 -5.68 -4.50 -19.30
N SER A 177 -5.29 -5.48 -20.12
CA SER A 177 -4.14 -6.32 -19.80
C SER A 177 -2.84 -5.63 -20.12
N THR A 178 -2.83 -4.91 -21.24
CA THR A 178 -1.65 -4.31 -21.86
C THR A 178 -2.07 -3.15 -22.75
N THR A 179 -1.22 -2.13 -22.81
CA THR A 179 -1.44 -0.97 -23.69
C THR A 179 -0.46 -1.04 -24.84
N TYR A 180 -0.97 -0.93 -26.05
CA TYR A 180 -0.16 -0.83 -27.27
C TYR A 180 -0.04 0.65 -27.65
N ALA A 181 1.18 1.12 -27.89
CA ALA A 181 1.43 2.52 -28.19
C ALA A 181 2.02 2.67 -29.59
N ASP A 182 1.48 3.62 -30.35
CA ASP A 182 2.11 4.15 -31.55
C ASP A 182 2.71 5.52 -31.20
N ILE A 183 4.03 5.62 -31.30
CA ILE A 183 4.82 6.76 -30.83
C ILE A 183 5.54 7.37 -32.02
N LEU A 184 5.20 8.63 -32.31
CA LEU A 184 5.89 9.43 -33.31
C LEU A 184 7.01 10.20 -32.63
N ILE A 185 8.24 9.95 -33.06
CA ILE A 185 9.42 10.67 -32.57
C ILE A 185 10.04 11.55 -33.64
N GLU A 186 10.74 12.60 -33.21
CA GLU A 186 11.60 13.42 -34.05
C GLU A 186 13.02 13.35 -33.50
N THR A 187 13.92 12.83 -34.32
CA THR A 187 15.34 12.78 -33.99
C THR A 187 15.96 14.18 -34.09
N SER A 188 17.11 14.38 -33.46
CA SER A 188 17.88 15.64 -33.58
C SER A 188 18.22 16.01 -35.04
N SER A 189 18.25 15.04 -35.94
CA SER A 189 18.39 15.23 -37.39
C SER A 189 17.11 15.70 -38.11
N GLY A 190 16.01 15.95 -37.39
CA GLY A 190 14.71 16.32 -37.97
C GLY A 190 13.97 15.15 -38.66
N ILE A 191 14.50 13.93 -38.55
CA ILE A 191 13.86 12.75 -39.14
C ILE A 191 12.77 12.28 -38.20
N ARG A 192 11.55 12.17 -38.74
CA ARG A 192 10.38 11.66 -38.05
C ARG A 192 10.19 10.17 -38.29
N GLU A 193 10.16 9.42 -37.21
CA GLU A 193 10.00 7.96 -37.26
C GLU A 193 8.84 7.54 -36.35
N LEU A 194 8.06 6.56 -36.83
CA LEU A 194 6.97 5.97 -36.07
C LEU A 194 7.42 4.62 -35.51
N TYR A 195 7.27 4.47 -34.20
CA TYR A 195 7.54 3.27 -33.44
C TYR A 195 6.24 2.72 -32.87
N THR A 196 6.05 1.41 -32.90
CA THR A 196 4.85 0.78 -32.31
C THR A 196 5.26 -0.39 -31.44
N GLY A 197 4.69 -0.53 -30.25
CA GLY A 197 5.04 -1.61 -29.33
C GLY A 197 4.15 -1.66 -28.09
N PHE A 198 4.32 -2.70 -27.28
CA PHE A 198 3.61 -2.82 -25.99
C PHE A 198 4.30 -2.00 -24.93
N VAL A 199 3.56 -1.11 -24.25
CA VAL A 199 4.08 -0.33 -23.12
C VAL A 199 4.26 -1.26 -21.93
N ILE A 200 5.50 -1.41 -21.46
CA ILE A 200 5.84 -2.18 -20.27
C ILE A 200 5.90 -1.28 -19.05
N ASP A 201 6.65 -0.18 -19.16
CA ASP A 201 6.96 0.72 -18.06
C ASP A 201 7.28 2.12 -18.59
N TYR A 202 7.46 3.08 -17.69
CA TYR A 202 7.81 4.46 -18.01
C TYR A 202 8.51 5.17 -16.85
N ASP A 203 9.39 6.11 -17.21
CA ASP A 203 9.99 7.03 -16.25
C ASP A 203 9.40 8.41 -16.37
N LEU A 204 9.13 9.01 -15.21
CA LEU A 204 8.77 10.41 -15.05
C LEU A 204 9.96 11.20 -14.54
N ASN A 205 10.01 12.46 -14.96
CA ASN A 205 11.02 13.41 -14.53
C ASN A 205 10.94 13.63 -12.99
N ASN A 206 12.11 13.63 -12.36
CA ASN A 206 12.28 13.83 -10.91
C ASN A 206 11.94 15.24 -10.41
N GLN A 207 11.78 16.23 -11.29
CA GLN A 207 11.35 17.58 -10.91
C GLN A 207 9.87 17.81 -11.22
N ASP A 208 9.39 17.26 -12.35
CA ASP A 208 7.99 17.38 -12.75
C ASP A 208 7.43 16.04 -13.22
N ILE A 209 6.56 15.47 -12.37
CA ILE A 209 5.86 14.20 -12.59
C ILE A 209 4.94 14.26 -13.82
N SER A 210 4.54 15.46 -14.26
CA SER A 210 3.72 15.60 -15.45
C SER A 210 4.50 15.32 -16.75
N ILE A 211 5.83 15.38 -16.70
CA ILE A 211 6.70 15.19 -17.85
C ILE A 211 7.17 13.73 -17.90
N LEU A 212 6.86 13.08 -19.03
CA LEU A 212 7.37 11.76 -19.37
C LEU A 212 8.85 11.88 -19.76
N GLU A 213 9.73 11.17 -19.06
CA GLU A 213 11.16 11.15 -19.36
C GLU A 213 11.53 10.00 -20.27
N ARG A 214 10.99 8.80 -20.03
CA ARG A 214 11.25 7.60 -20.85
C ARG A 214 10.02 6.72 -20.93
N ILE A 215 9.91 5.98 -22.03
CA ILE A 215 8.91 4.93 -22.19
C ILE A 215 9.57 3.65 -22.68
N TYR A 216 9.21 2.53 -22.04
CA TYR A 216 9.77 1.22 -22.29
C TYR A 216 8.77 0.39 -23.10
N LEU A 217 9.18 -0.01 -24.30
CA LEU A 217 8.38 -0.77 -25.25
C LEU A 217 8.90 -2.20 -25.43
N LYS A 218 7.98 -3.16 -25.57
CA LYS A 218 8.26 -4.54 -26.00
C LYS A 218 7.81 -4.78 -27.44
N ASN A 219 8.50 -5.69 -28.12
CA ASN A 219 8.17 -6.15 -29.48
C ASN A 219 8.00 -4.96 -30.43
N THR A 220 8.99 -4.08 -30.41
CA THR A 220 8.89 -2.78 -31.09
C THR A 220 9.11 -2.92 -32.59
N ILE A 221 8.26 -2.25 -33.36
CA ILE A 221 8.33 -2.17 -34.80
C ILE A 221 8.57 -0.71 -35.19
N ARG A 222 9.56 -0.48 -36.04
CA ARG A 222 9.81 0.82 -36.68
C ARG A 222 9.23 0.84 -38.10
N TYR A 223 8.60 1.94 -38.47
CA TYR A 223 8.08 2.15 -39.82
C TYR A 223 9.05 2.99 -40.63
N LYS A 224 9.63 2.40 -41.68
CA LYS A 224 10.54 3.08 -42.60
C LYS A 224 9.82 3.39 -43.92
N LYS A 225 9.87 4.64 -44.35
CA LYS A 225 9.45 5.00 -45.72
C LYS A 225 10.53 4.56 -46.70
N THR A 226 10.13 3.83 -47.74
CA THR A 226 10.99 3.44 -48.85
C THR A 226 10.41 4.01 -50.14
N ILE A 227 11.25 4.67 -50.92
CA ILE A 227 10.90 5.19 -52.24
C ILE A 227 11.37 4.16 -53.26
N ASN A 228 10.44 3.46 -53.90
CA ASN A 228 10.77 2.54 -54.98
C ASN A 228 10.54 3.25 -56.31
N ASN A 229 11.63 3.59 -57.00
CA ASN A 229 11.58 4.06 -58.39
C ASN A 229 11.38 2.86 -59.32
N LYS A 230 10.12 2.48 -59.57
CA LYS A 230 9.77 1.58 -60.68
C LYS A 230 8.86 2.33 -61.66
N LYS A 231 9.35 2.52 -62.90
CA LYS A 231 8.61 3.07 -64.05
C LYS A 231 7.97 4.45 -63.82
N GLY A 232 8.76 5.46 -63.46
CA GLY A 232 8.35 6.88 -63.49
C GLY A 232 7.21 7.31 -62.54
N LYS A 233 6.66 6.40 -61.72
CA LYS A 233 5.68 6.71 -60.67
C LYS A 233 6.32 6.48 -59.30
N ASN A 234 6.53 7.56 -58.55
CA ASN A 234 6.99 7.51 -57.16
C ASN A 234 5.91 6.85 -56.29
N LYS A 235 6.00 5.53 -56.08
CA LYS A 235 5.18 4.83 -55.08
C LYS A 235 5.95 4.79 -53.76
N THR A 236 5.48 5.56 -52.79
CA THR A 236 5.94 5.47 -51.40
C THR A 236 5.39 4.19 -50.78
N LYS A 237 6.29 3.30 -50.32
CA LYS A 237 5.91 2.12 -49.54
C LYS A 237 6.45 2.23 -48.13
N THR A 238 5.61 2.00 -47.15
CA THR A 238 5.99 1.86 -45.73
C THR A 238 6.37 0.42 -45.45
N LYS A 239 7.62 0.20 -45.00
CA LYS A 239 8.10 -1.11 -44.56
C LYS A 239 8.11 -1.14 -43.03
N LYS A 240 7.54 -2.19 -42.45
CA LYS A 240 7.68 -2.52 -41.03
C LYS A 240 9.02 -3.22 -40.82
N VAL A 241 9.79 -2.74 -39.86
CA VAL A 241 11.10 -3.31 -39.49
C VAL A 241 11.05 -3.58 -37.99
N GLU A 242 11.13 -4.85 -37.60
CA GLU A 242 11.25 -5.22 -36.19
C GLU A 242 12.60 -4.75 -35.65
N ILE A 243 12.57 -4.22 -34.43
CA ILE A 243 13.78 -3.80 -33.73
C ILE A 243 14.25 -4.99 -32.89
N PRO A 244 15.48 -5.49 -33.12
CA PRO A 244 16.01 -6.57 -32.31
C PRO A 244 16.21 -6.10 -30.86
N GLY A 245 15.87 -6.96 -29.90
CA GLY A 245 16.01 -6.69 -28.47
C GLY A 245 14.75 -7.01 -27.67
N GLU A 246 14.89 -7.15 -26.36
CA GLU A 246 13.77 -7.47 -25.46
C GLU A 246 13.00 -6.22 -25.03
N ILE A 247 13.72 -5.12 -24.80
CA ILE A 247 13.18 -3.84 -24.34
C ILE A 247 13.77 -2.74 -25.21
N PHE A 248 12.90 -1.89 -25.75
CA PHE A 248 13.27 -0.70 -26.50
C PHE A 248 12.86 0.54 -25.70
N ILE A 249 13.80 1.46 -25.50
CA ILE A 249 13.61 2.63 -24.65
C ILE A 249 13.57 3.87 -25.54
N LEU A 250 12.50 4.65 -25.43
CA LEU A 250 12.37 5.94 -26.09
C LEU A 250 12.49 7.08 -25.06
N SER A 251 13.27 8.10 -25.43
CA SER A 251 13.35 9.36 -24.69
C SER A 251 12.06 10.15 -24.89
N GLY A 252 11.42 10.53 -23.80
CA GLY A 252 10.21 11.35 -23.81
C GLY A 252 10.41 12.74 -24.41
N LYS A 253 11.65 13.25 -24.43
CA LYS A 253 12.00 14.54 -25.06
C LYS A 253 11.82 14.53 -26.57
N ASP A 254 11.98 13.35 -27.18
CA ASP A 254 11.94 13.20 -28.64
C ASP A 254 10.54 12.82 -29.14
N ILE A 255 9.60 12.57 -28.22
CA ILE A 255 8.22 12.16 -28.54
C ILE A 255 7.40 13.39 -28.93
N ILE A 256 6.87 13.39 -30.14
CA ILE A 256 5.90 14.39 -30.59
C ILE A 256 4.49 13.98 -30.14
N ASN A 257 4.08 12.75 -30.48
CA ASN A 257 2.72 12.27 -30.29
C ASN A 257 2.70 10.81 -29.85
N ILE A 258 1.70 10.46 -29.06
CA ILE A 258 1.43 9.09 -28.63
C ILE A 258 -0.04 8.76 -28.92
N ASN A 259 -0.27 7.70 -29.66
CA ASN A 259 -1.58 7.06 -29.80
C ASN A 259 -1.59 5.77 -28.97
N LEU A 260 -2.64 5.55 -28.17
CA LEU A 260 -2.73 4.39 -27.28
C LEU A 260 -3.94 3.54 -27.63
N THR A 261 -3.68 2.25 -27.82
CA THR A 261 -4.69 1.22 -28.00
C THR A 261 -4.71 0.33 -26.78
N TYR A 262 -5.84 0.30 -26.09
CA TYR A 262 -6.03 -0.51 -24.90
C TYR A 262 -6.53 -1.90 -25.28
N LEU A 263 -5.71 -2.92 -25.06
CA LEU A 263 -6.12 -4.28 -25.37
C LEU A 263 -6.88 -4.85 -24.17
N PRO A 264 -8.15 -5.24 -24.36
CA PRO A 264 -8.92 -5.86 -23.30
C PRO A 264 -8.25 -7.19 -22.96
N LYS A 265 -8.13 -7.50 -21.66
CA LYS A 265 -7.75 -8.85 -21.27
C LYS A 265 -8.81 -9.79 -21.82
N THR A 266 -8.44 -10.61 -22.81
CA THR A 266 -9.26 -11.73 -23.25
C THR A 266 -9.58 -12.52 -21.98
N LYS A 267 -10.86 -12.57 -21.61
CA LYS A 267 -11.27 -13.51 -20.56
C LYS A 267 -10.94 -14.88 -21.13
N ASP A 268 -9.93 -15.55 -20.57
CA ASP A 268 -9.75 -16.96 -20.81
C ASP A 268 -11.12 -17.62 -20.64
N LEU A 269 -11.44 -18.61 -21.50
CA LEU A 269 -12.71 -19.35 -21.55
C LEU A 269 -12.95 -20.22 -20.31
N VAL A 270 -12.55 -19.75 -19.13
CA VAL A 270 -12.82 -20.36 -17.84
C VAL A 270 -14.25 -19.97 -17.44
N PRO A 271 -15.11 -20.94 -17.07
CA PRO A 271 -16.49 -20.66 -16.69
C PRO A 271 -16.58 -19.56 -15.63
N SER A 272 -17.43 -18.55 -15.85
CA SER A 272 -17.48 -17.34 -15.01
C SER A 272 -17.72 -17.61 -13.52
N TRP A 273 -18.34 -18.75 -13.17
CA TRP A 273 -18.54 -19.16 -11.78
C TRP A 273 -17.24 -19.59 -11.10
N TYR A 274 -16.33 -20.22 -11.83
CA TYR A 274 -15.09 -20.77 -11.29
C TYR A 274 -14.13 -19.65 -10.89
N ASP A 275 -14.00 -18.64 -11.75
CA ASP A 275 -13.24 -17.42 -11.49
C ASP A 275 -13.81 -16.61 -10.32
N LYS A 276 -15.15 -16.52 -10.22
CA LYS A 276 -15.81 -15.88 -9.08
C LYS A 276 -15.48 -16.61 -7.78
N LYS A 277 -15.53 -17.95 -7.77
CA LYS A 277 -15.20 -18.78 -6.60
C LYS A 277 -13.73 -18.62 -6.19
N GLN A 278 -12.79 -18.65 -7.13
CA GLN A 278 -11.36 -18.42 -6.86
C GLN A 278 -11.08 -17.00 -6.34
N LYS A 279 -11.77 -15.97 -6.89
CA LYS A 279 -11.67 -14.59 -6.37
C LYS A 279 -12.18 -14.48 -4.94
N ILE A 280 -13.28 -15.13 -4.60
CA ILE A 280 -13.82 -15.17 -3.23
C ILE A 280 -12.79 -15.83 -2.30
N TYR A 281 -12.25 -16.99 -2.68
CA TYR A 281 -11.22 -17.68 -1.87
C TYR A 281 -9.98 -16.82 -1.66
N LYS A 282 -9.51 -16.13 -2.69
CA LYS A 282 -8.38 -15.21 -2.58
C LYS A 282 -8.69 -14.02 -1.67
N LYS A 283 -9.91 -13.47 -1.74
CA LYS A 283 -10.36 -12.40 -0.83
C LYS A 283 -10.41 -12.87 0.61
N VAL A 284 -11.00 -14.05 0.88
CA VAL A 284 -11.06 -14.64 2.23
C VAL A 284 -9.66 -14.85 2.79
N LEU A 285 -8.75 -15.42 1.99
CA LEU A 285 -7.35 -15.60 2.40
C LEU A 285 -6.65 -14.28 2.70
N ASN A 286 -6.82 -13.26 1.84
CA ASN A 286 -6.21 -11.95 2.05
C ASN A 286 -6.77 -11.25 3.31
N ILE A 287 -8.08 -11.29 3.52
CA ILE A 287 -8.73 -10.71 4.72
C ILE A 287 -8.19 -11.41 5.96
N PHE A 288 -8.08 -12.75 5.92
CA PHE A 288 -7.52 -13.51 7.01
C PHE A 288 -6.07 -13.14 7.31
N SER A 289 -5.20 -13.11 6.30
CA SER A 289 -3.79 -12.72 6.47
C SER A 289 -3.65 -11.31 7.05
N ILE A 290 -4.47 -10.37 6.59
CA ILE A 290 -4.50 -9.00 7.13
C ILE A 290 -4.99 -9.01 8.59
N SER A 291 -6.03 -9.79 8.90
CA SER A 291 -6.56 -9.90 10.27
C SER A 291 -5.53 -10.51 11.23
N ILE A 292 -4.81 -11.57 10.84
CA ILE A 292 -3.71 -12.14 11.61
C ILE A 292 -2.66 -11.07 11.91
N PHE A 293 -2.23 -10.33 10.89
CA PHE A 293 -1.17 -9.33 11.02
C PHE A 293 -1.58 -8.15 11.91
N LEU A 294 -2.87 -7.76 11.87
CA LEU A 294 -3.40 -6.70 12.74
C LEU A 294 -3.63 -7.19 14.19
N ILE A 295 -4.06 -8.44 14.37
CA ILE A 295 -4.36 -9.02 15.68
C ILE A 295 -3.07 -9.41 16.42
N LEU A 296 -2.01 -9.83 15.72
CA LEU A 296 -0.73 -10.23 16.31
C LEU A 296 -0.17 -9.20 17.30
N PRO A 297 0.05 -7.92 16.91
CA PRO A 297 0.53 -6.91 17.87
C PRO A 297 -0.50 -6.63 18.96
N LEU A 298 -1.81 -6.69 18.67
CA LEU A 298 -2.86 -6.47 19.66
C LEU A 298 -2.80 -7.50 20.80
N VAL A 299 -2.57 -8.79 20.51
CA VAL A 299 -2.48 -9.82 21.57
C VAL A 299 -1.28 -9.60 22.50
N PHE A 300 -0.20 -9.00 22.02
CA PHE A 300 0.94 -8.65 22.87
C PHE A 300 0.74 -7.34 23.65
N ILE A 301 -0.09 -6.43 23.13
CA ILE A 301 -0.32 -5.10 23.71
C ILE A 301 -1.52 -5.09 24.69
N ILE A 302 -2.54 -5.94 24.49
CA ILE A 302 -3.73 -6.00 25.33
C ILE A 302 -3.38 -6.44 26.76
N LYS A 303 -4.00 -5.77 27.74
CA LYS A 303 -3.83 -6.02 29.17
C LYS A 303 -4.16 -7.49 29.52
N LYS A 304 -3.39 -8.04 30.47
CA LYS A 304 -3.50 -9.43 30.96
C LYS A 304 -4.97 -9.81 31.25
N ASP A 305 -5.68 -8.93 31.94
CA ASP A 305 -7.05 -9.14 32.42
C ASP A 305 -8.09 -9.39 31.30
N TYR A 306 -7.95 -8.74 30.14
CA TYR A 306 -8.88 -8.96 29.01
C TYR A 306 -8.60 -10.25 28.24
N ILE A 307 -7.34 -10.70 28.22
CA ILE A 307 -6.95 -11.96 27.58
C ILE A 307 -7.36 -13.13 28.46
N ILE A 308 -7.29 -12.98 29.79
CA ILE A 308 -7.72 -13.97 30.78
C ILE A 308 -9.19 -14.37 30.55
N ASN A 309 -10.09 -13.41 30.34
CA ASN A 309 -11.51 -13.71 30.04
C ASN A 309 -11.70 -14.54 28.75
N PHE A 310 -10.84 -14.37 27.75
CA PHE A 310 -10.91 -15.16 26.51
C PHE A 310 -10.31 -16.55 26.68
N SER A 311 -9.23 -16.69 27.45
CA SER A 311 -8.68 -18.01 27.78
C SER A 311 -9.61 -18.81 28.69
N ASP A 312 -10.29 -18.16 29.64
CA ASP A 312 -11.26 -18.82 30.53
C ASP A 312 -12.46 -19.38 29.75
N LEU A 313 -12.80 -18.75 28.62
CA LEU A 313 -13.84 -19.23 27.69
C LEU A 313 -13.41 -20.46 26.89
N LEU A 314 -12.11 -20.64 26.65
CA LEU A 314 -11.55 -21.75 25.85
C LEU A 314 -10.99 -22.89 26.71
N PHE A 315 -10.50 -22.58 27.90
CA PHE A 315 -9.81 -23.48 28.82
C PHE A 315 -10.33 -23.18 30.22
N SER A 316 -11.05 -24.14 30.82
CA SER A 316 -11.70 -24.03 32.12
C SER A 316 -10.85 -23.28 33.17
N SER A 317 -11.55 -22.48 33.99
CA SER A 317 -11.16 -21.43 34.98
C SER A 317 -10.02 -21.69 35.98
N ASN A 318 -9.16 -22.68 35.79
CA ASN A 318 -8.11 -23.05 36.74
C ASN A 318 -6.76 -22.38 36.44
N LEU A 319 -6.66 -21.56 35.38
CA LEU A 319 -5.44 -20.82 35.06
C LEU A 319 -5.35 -19.59 35.96
N LYS A 320 -4.48 -19.66 36.98
CA LYS A 320 -4.19 -18.49 37.82
C LYS A 320 -3.69 -17.34 36.92
N PRO A 321 -4.21 -16.12 37.11
CA PRO A 321 -3.86 -14.96 36.30
C PRO A 321 -2.35 -14.68 36.33
N GLU A 322 -1.63 -15.10 37.38
CA GLU A 322 -0.18 -14.92 37.52
C GLU A 322 0.64 -15.62 36.43
N ASN A 323 0.20 -16.78 35.93
CA ASN A 323 0.96 -17.59 34.95
C ASN A 323 0.89 -17.10 33.50
N PHE A 324 0.16 -16.01 33.22
CA PHE A 324 -0.02 -15.48 31.86
C PHE A 324 1.22 -14.71 31.34
N ASN A 325 2.33 -15.41 31.20
CA ASN A 325 3.61 -14.92 30.69
C ASN A 325 3.62 -14.77 29.15
N PHE A 326 4.66 -14.16 28.60
CA PHE A 326 4.81 -13.95 27.15
C PHE A 326 4.56 -15.24 26.32
N LEU A 327 5.11 -16.37 26.79
CA LEU A 327 5.03 -17.66 26.12
C LEU A 327 3.58 -18.18 26.06
N THR A 328 2.78 -17.91 27.09
CA THR A 328 1.38 -18.33 27.15
C THR A 328 0.52 -17.54 26.17
N ARG A 329 0.74 -16.22 26.09
CA ARG A 329 0.06 -15.35 25.12
C ARG A 329 0.37 -15.75 23.68
N LEU A 330 1.64 -16.08 23.43
CA LEU A 330 2.09 -16.57 22.13
C LEU A 330 1.45 -17.91 21.78
N LEU A 331 1.37 -18.86 22.72
CA LEU A 331 0.68 -20.13 22.52
C LEU A 331 -0.82 -19.96 22.26
N THR A 332 -1.52 -19.17 23.09
CA THR A 332 -2.96 -18.90 22.90
C THR A 332 -3.23 -18.26 21.53
N TYR A 333 -2.35 -17.35 21.10
CA TYR A 333 -2.41 -16.77 19.76
C TYR A 333 -2.20 -17.80 18.65
N ILE A 334 -1.20 -18.67 18.77
CA ILE A 334 -0.93 -19.73 17.79
C ILE A 334 -2.14 -20.68 17.70
N ILE A 335 -2.74 -21.06 18.83
CA ILE A 335 -3.94 -21.91 18.86
C ILE A 335 -5.11 -21.21 18.16
N PHE A 336 -5.35 -19.93 18.46
CA PHE A 336 -6.44 -19.17 17.86
C PHE A 336 -6.25 -18.99 16.35
N THR A 337 -5.04 -18.68 15.90
CA THR A 337 -4.73 -18.56 14.47
C THR A 337 -4.85 -19.92 13.76
N GLN A 338 -4.43 -21.00 14.39
CA GLN A 338 -4.60 -22.35 13.86
C GLN A 338 -6.08 -22.75 13.77
N PHE A 339 -6.90 -22.42 14.77
CA PHE A 339 -8.35 -22.64 14.74
C PHE A 339 -8.98 -21.94 13.54
N LEU A 340 -8.72 -20.65 13.36
CA LEU A 340 -9.25 -19.91 12.22
C LEU A 340 -8.72 -20.46 10.88
N SER A 341 -7.50 -20.99 10.86
CA SER A 341 -6.91 -21.58 9.65
C SER A 341 -7.66 -22.80 9.13
N LEU A 342 -8.44 -23.50 9.98
CA LEU A 342 -9.27 -24.65 9.60
C LEU A 342 -10.30 -24.27 8.53
N PHE A 343 -10.81 -23.04 8.59
CA PHE A 343 -11.82 -22.54 7.68
C PHE A 343 -11.23 -21.92 6.40
N LEU A 344 -9.92 -22.03 6.17
CA LEU A 344 -9.26 -21.43 5.02
C LEU A 344 -9.00 -22.43 3.89
N PRO A 345 -9.13 -21.97 2.63
CA PRO A 345 -8.82 -22.79 1.48
C PRO A 345 -7.30 -22.98 1.37
N ASN A 346 -6.89 -24.16 0.89
CA ASN A 346 -5.48 -24.48 0.68
C ASN A 346 -5.05 -24.19 -0.76
N LYS A 347 -3.81 -23.71 -0.91
CA LYS A 347 -3.19 -23.45 -2.21
C LYS A 347 -2.48 -24.71 -2.70
N THR A 348 -2.94 -25.26 -3.83
CA THR A 348 -2.24 -26.33 -4.57
C THR A 348 -1.81 -25.76 -5.92
N GLU A 349 -0.49 -25.60 -6.13
CA GLU A 349 0.23 -25.11 -7.33
C GLU A 349 -0.34 -23.84 -8.00
N THR A 350 -1.58 -23.84 -8.48
CA THR A 350 -2.27 -22.72 -9.11
C THR A 350 -3.69 -22.45 -8.60
N LYS A 351 -4.23 -23.26 -7.67
CA LYS A 351 -5.66 -23.26 -7.30
C LYS A 351 -5.89 -23.24 -5.79
N LEU A 352 -6.92 -22.52 -5.34
CA LEU A 352 -7.43 -22.57 -3.96
C LEU A 352 -8.56 -23.60 -3.87
N THR A 353 -8.41 -24.59 -3.00
CA THR A 353 -9.40 -25.67 -2.81
C THR A 353 -9.54 -26.08 -1.34
N TYR A 354 -10.75 -26.52 -0.96
CA TYR A 354 -10.98 -27.23 0.29
C TYR A 354 -10.92 -28.72 0.01
N LYS A 355 -9.78 -29.35 0.33
CA LYS A 355 -9.67 -30.82 0.29
C LYS A 355 -9.70 -31.35 1.72
N LEU A 356 -10.47 -32.41 1.93
CA LEU A 356 -10.64 -33.06 3.24
C LEU A 356 -9.30 -33.43 3.88
N ARG A 357 -8.37 -34.01 3.09
CA ARG A 357 -7.02 -34.38 3.56
C ARG A 357 -6.28 -33.21 4.24
N PHE A 358 -6.39 -32.01 3.66
CA PHE A 358 -5.73 -30.83 4.21
C PHE A 358 -6.44 -30.28 5.45
N PHE A 359 -7.77 -30.34 5.47
CA PHE A 359 -8.55 -29.99 6.65
C PHE A 359 -8.17 -30.89 7.85
N LEU A 360 -8.13 -32.21 7.63
CA LEU A 360 -7.74 -33.19 8.65
C LEU A 360 -6.32 -32.93 9.17
N PHE A 361 -5.38 -32.60 8.28
CA PHE A 361 -4.01 -32.26 8.70
C PHE A 361 -3.96 -31.01 9.58
N LYS A 362 -4.68 -29.94 9.22
CA LYS A 362 -4.76 -28.72 10.06
C LYS A 362 -5.44 -28.99 11.41
N LEU A 363 -6.47 -29.84 11.41
CA LEU A 363 -7.20 -30.24 12.62
C LEU A 363 -6.30 -31.05 13.56
N LEU A 364 -5.48 -31.96 13.01
CA LEU A 364 -4.50 -32.71 13.78
C LEU A 364 -3.47 -31.78 14.43
N ILE A 365 -2.93 -30.80 13.69
CA ILE A 365 -2.03 -29.77 14.27
C ILE A 365 -2.72 -28.98 15.38
N PHE A 366 -3.99 -28.59 15.18
CA PHE A 366 -4.76 -27.87 16.18
C PHE A 366 -4.92 -28.66 17.48
N ILE A 367 -5.24 -29.96 17.38
CA ILE A 367 -5.34 -30.86 18.54
C ILE A 367 -3.99 -30.98 19.26
N ILE A 368 -2.88 -31.17 18.52
CA ILE A 368 -1.54 -31.25 19.10
C ILE A 368 -1.20 -29.98 19.88
N LEU A 369 -1.52 -28.80 19.34
CA LEU A 369 -1.26 -27.53 20.02
C LEU A 369 -2.08 -27.38 21.31
N ILE A 370 -3.33 -27.84 21.32
CA ILE A 370 -4.16 -27.88 22.55
C ILE A 370 -3.55 -28.84 23.58
N LEU A 371 -3.07 -30.01 23.16
CA LEU A 371 -2.43 -30.98 24.06
C LEU A 371 -1.13 -30.42 24.65
N ILE A 372 -0.29 -29.77 23.83
CA ILE A 372 0.93 -29.10 24.30
C ILE A 372 0.58 -28.00 25.30
N TYR A 373 -0.45 -27.21 25.02
CA TYR A 373 -0.94 -26.19 25.94
C TYR A 373 -1.35 -26.83 27.27
N TYR A 374 -2.19 -27.86 27.23
CA TYR A 374 -2.63 -28.55 28.44
C TYR A 374 -1.45 -29.13 29.24
N PHE A 375 -0.50 -29.77 28.56
CA PHE A 375 0.70 -30.34 29.19
C PHE A 375 1.53 -29.27 29.92
N ILE A 376 1.79 -28.12 29.28
CA ILE A 376 2.61 -27.04 29.87
C ILE A 376 1.97 -26.41 31.12
N PHE A 377 0.63 -26.43 31.23
CA PHE A 377 -0.07 -25.74 32.32
C PHE A 377 -0.59 -26.65 33.43
N TYR A 378 -0.78 -27.94 33.16
CA TYR A 378 -1.29 -28.91 34.13
C TYR A 378 -0.25 -29.90 34.65
N PHE A 379 0.91 -30.03 33.97
CA PHE A 379 2.07 -30.81 34.40
C PHE A 379 3.30 -29.91 34.47
#